data_AF-A0A0V0TSP5-F1
#
_entry.id   AF-A0A0V0TSP5-F1
#
_cell.length_a   1.000
_cell.length_b   1.000
_cell.length_c   1.000
_cell.angle_alpha   90.00
_cell.angle_beta   90.00
_cell.angle_gamma   90.00
#
_symmetry.space_group_name_H-M   'P 1'
#
loop_
_entity.id
_entity.type
_entity.pdbx_description
1 polymer ?
#
loop_
_entity_poly.entity_id
_entity_poly.type
_entity_poly.pdbx_seq_one_letter_code
_entity_poly.pdbx_strand_id
1 'polypeptide(L)'
;ISTYFIKCNYELHYLSQQSSNYRAILYKPPGQKRGSLLIPPGAAWEGYPADLDAGAGHSFWKTFESVVAAQNNKNFFAYNNVAPGVVGVRTKSNSKGVVILDTSAGADEAAWIVHTVPGYPTPRVAYTFPASEYANGHLLICLTISESQIEPI
;
A
#
# COMPACT_ATOMS: atom_id res chain seq x y z
N ILE A 1 11.61 14.87 -13.53
CA ILE A 1 11.66 15.47 -12.18
C ILE A 1 10.76 14.60 -11.31
N SER A 2 11.36 13.74 -10.48
CA SER A 2 10.71 12.62 -9.79
C SER A 2 10.28 13.05 -8.39
N THR A 3 9.05 13.48 -8.23
CA THR A 3 8.49 13.94 -6.95
C THR A 3 7.87 12.77 -6.16
N TYR A 4 8.56 12.38 -5.08
CA TYR A 4 8.08 11.87 -3.78
C TYR A 4 6.97 10.80 -3.76
N PHE A 5 7.40 9.54 -3.72
CA PHE A 5 6.60 8.29 -3.84
C PHE A 5 5.93 7.78 -2.54
N ILE A 6 6.09 8.44 -1.40
CA ILE A 6 5.60 7.91 -0.10
C ILE A 6 4.15 8.31 0.20
N LYS A 7 3.53 9.15 -0.61
CA LYS A 7 2.17 9.61 -0.31
C LYS A 7 1.16 8.59 -0.83
N CYS A 8 0.06 8.41 -0.08
CA CYS A 8 -1.12 7.62 -0.47
C CYS A 8 -1.89 8.29 -1.61
N ASN A 9 -1.17 8.91 -2.54
CA ASN A 9 -1.69 9.75 -3.57
C ASN A 9 -2.09 8.91 -4.77
N TYR A 10 -3.16 9.36 -5.41
CA TYR A 10 -3.67 8.79 -6.63
C TYR A 10 -3.22 9.69 -7.76
N GLU A 11 -2.18 9.29 -8.49
CA GLU A 11 -1.86 9.94 -9.75
C GLU A 11 -2.80 9.40 -10.84
N LEU A 12 -3.94 10.07 -11.01
CA LEU A 12 -4.52 10.15 -12.36
C LEU A 12 -3.62 11.05 -13.18
N HIS A 13 -3.01 10.48 -14.22
CA HIS A 13 -2.43 11.24 -15.33
C HIS A 13 -3.55 11.93 -16.14
N TYR A 14 -4.31 12.83 -15.53
CA TYR A 14 -5.05 13.88 -16.22
C TYR A 14 -5.49 14.95 -15.20
N LEU A 15 -4.91 16.15 -15.35
CA LEU A 15 -5.19 17.38 -14.61
C LEU A 15 -4.42 17.58 -13.28
N SER A 16 -3.79 18.74 -13.21
CA SER A 16 -2.83 19.27 -12.25
C SER A 16 -3.36 19.52 -10.83
N GLN A 17 -3.93 18.52 -10.16
CA GLN A 17 -4.19 18.60 -8.72
C GLN A 17 -3.49 17.45 -8.01
N GLN A 18 -2.21 17.68 -7.66
CA GLN A 18 -1.55 16.94 -6.58
C GLN A 18 -2.31 17.25 -5.28
N SER A 19 -3.43 16.57 -5.06
CA SER A 19 -4.07 16.57 -3.76
C SER A 19 -3.17 15.76 -2.84
N SER A 20 -2.51 16.42 -1.89
CA SER A 20 -1.74 15.81 -0.82
C SER A 20 -2.69 15.07 0.12
N ASN A 21 -3.31 14.00 -0.37
CA ASN A 21 -4.29 13.22 0.36
C ASN A 21 -3.54 12.32 1.33
N TYR A 22 -3.70 12.62 2.62
CA TYR A 22 -3.05 11.89 3.70
C TYR A 22 -3.59 10.45 3.86
N ARG A 23 -4.66 10.08 3.15
CA ARG A 23 -5.37 8.80 3.33
C ARG A 23 -5.99 8.32 2.02
N ALA A 24 -5.95 7.02 1.79
CA ALA A 24 -6.71 6.34 0.74
C ALA A 24 -7.22 5.00 1.24
N ILE A 25 -8.43 4.61 0.83
CA ILE A 25 -9.00 3.29 1.13
C ILE A 25 -9.30 2.59 -0.19
N LEU A 26 -8.83 1.37 -0.35
CA LEU A 26 -9.18 0.48 -1.45
C LEU A 26 -10.03 -0.66 -0.89
N TYR A 27 -11.25 -0.78 -1.41
CA TYR A 27 -12.10 -1.93 -1.21
C TYR A 27 -12.07 -2.80 -2.46
N LYS A 28 -11.70 -4.07 -2.29
CA LYS A 28 -11.72 -5.07 -3.35
C LYS A 28 -12.84 -6.08 -3.07
N PRO A 29 -13.89 -6.14 -3.90
CA PRO A 29 -14.98 -7.09 -3.71
C PRO A 29 -14.56 -8.57 -3.95
N PRO A 30 -15.28 -9.54 -3.37
CA PRO A 30 -15.15 -10.96 -3.70
C PRO A 30 -15.34 -11.24 -5.19
N GLY A 31 -14.50 -12.10 -5.77
CA GLY A 31 -14.58 -12.53 -7.17
C GLY A 31 -14.16 -11.47 -8.20
N GLN A 32 -13.78 -10.27 -7.77
CA GLN A 32 -13.35 -9.19 -8.66
C GLN A 32 -11.82 -9.07 -8.67
N LYS A 33 -11.23 -8.80 -9.83
CA LYS A 33 -9.79 -8.46 -9.92
C LYS A 33 -9.49 -7.01 -9.60
N ARG A 34 -10.52 -6.16 -9.63
CA ARG A 34 -10.46 -4.72 -9.48
C ARG A 34 -11.25 -4.29 -8.27
N GLY A 35 -10.81 -3.21 -7.63
CA GLY A 35 -11.51 -2.62 -6.48
C GLY A 35 -12.13 -1.27 -6.78
N SER A 36 -12.49 -0.58 -5.70
CA SER A 36 -12.92 0.80 -5.67
C SER A 36 -12.10 1.57 -4.63
N LEU A 37 -11.77 2.82 -4.93
CA LEU A 37 -11.07 3.74 -4.06
C LEU A 37 -12.02 4.71 -3.38
N LEU A 38 -11.73 5.05 -2.13
CA LEU A 38 -12.27 6.19 -1.43
C LEU A 38 -11.10 7.08 -1.01
N ILE A 39 -11.08 8.31 -1.52
CA ILE A 39 -10.00 9.27 -1.29
C ILE A 39 -10.63 10.61 -0.84
N PRO A 40 -10.22 11.18 0.31
CA PRO A 40 -10.69 12.49 0.74
C PRO A 40 -10.32 13.61 -0.26
N PRO A 41 -11.12 14.70 -0.34
CA PRO A 41 -12.38 14.93 0.35
C PRO A 41 -13.59 14.20 -0.28
N GLY A 42 -13.35 13.35 -1.30
CA GLY A 42 -14.40 12.63 -2.02
C GLY A 42 -15.27 11.80 -1.09
N ALA A 43 -16.60 11.95 -1.24
CA ALA A 43 -17.60 11.19 -0.49
C ALA A 43 -18.01 9.89 -1.19
N ALA A 44 -17.63 9.70 -2.45
CA ALA A 44 -18.03 8.57 -3.29
C ALA A 44 -16.87 7.59 -3.53
N TRP A 45 -17.23 6.31 -3.65
CA TRP A 45 -16.31 5.29 -4.12
C TRP A 45 -16.12 5.40 -5.63
N GLU A 46 -14.88 5.47 -6.07
CA GLU A 46 -14.51 5.52 -7.49
C GLU A 46 -13.89 4.19 -7.92
N GLY A 47 -14.11 3.75 -9.16
CA GLY A 47 -13.50 2.51 -9.65
C GLY A 47 -11.97 2.60 -9.66
N TYR A 48 -11.28 1.55 -9.21
CA TYR A 48 -9.83 1.47 -9.32
C TYR A 48 -9.44 1.41 -10.81
N PRO A 49 -8.43 2.17 -11.30
CA PRO A 49 -8.22 2.33 -12.74
C PRO A 49 -7.69 1.06 -13.43
N ALA A 50 -7.20 0.08 -12.67
CA ALA A 50 -6.63 -1.15 -13.19
C ALA A 50 -6.93 -2.33 -12.27
N ASP A 51 -6.64 -3.54 -12.74
CA ASP A 51 -6.72 -4.75 -11.89
C ASP A 51 -5.58 -4.74 -10.86
N LEU A 52 -5.78 -5.40 -9.72
CA LEU A 52 -4.80 -5.38 -8.61
C LEU A 52 -3.48 -6.09 -8.93
N ASP A 53 -3.41 -6.92 -9.98
CA ASP A 53 -2.20 -7.54 -10.51
C ASP A 53 -1.58 -6.74 -11.67
N ALA A 54 -2.26 -5.71 -12.18
CA ALA A 54 -1.71 -4.87 -13.24
C ALA A 54 -0.54 -4.03 -12.69
N GLY A 55 0.62 -4.15 -13.34
CA GLY A 55 1.81 -3.40 -12.96
C GLY A 55 1.72 -1.92 -13.32
N ALA A 56 2.38 -1.10 -12.50
CA ALA A 56 2.71 0.31 -12.68
C ALA A 56 1.56 1.33 -12.89
N GLY A 57 1.66 2.46 -12.19
CA GLY A 57 0.87 3.67 -12.51
C GLY A 57 -0.42 3.88 -11.71
N HIS A 58 -0.62 3.19 -10.58
CA HIS A 58 -1.76 3.42 -9.69
C HIS A 58 -1.35 3.44 -8.21
N SER A 59 -2.21 4.01 -7.35
CA SER A 59 -1.87 4.46 -5.99
C SER A 59 -1.29 3.36 -5.08
N PHE A 60 -1.97 2.22 -4.92
CA PHE A 60 -1.48 1.12 -4.08
C PHE A 60 -0.23 0.43 -4.66
N TRP A 61 -0.15 0.21 -5.98
CA TRP A 61 1.10 -0.31 -6.56
C TRP A 61 2.29 0.62 -6.30
N LYS A 62 2.09 1.94 -6.48
CA LYS A 62 3.13 2.96 -6.23
C LYS A 62 3.62 2.89 -4.79
N THR A 63 2.70 2.74 -3.84
CA THR A 63 3.06 2.61 -2.42
C THR A 63 3.93 1.37 -2.16
N PHE A 64 3.71 0.26 -2.86
CA PHE A 64 4.50 -0.97 -2.66
C PHE A 64 5.79 -1.02 -3.49
N GLU A 65 6.10 -0.03 -4.32
CA GLU A 65 7.28 -0.04 -5.21
C GLU A 65 8.59 -0.26 -4.43
N SER A 66 8.75 0.41 -3.29
CA SER A 66 9.93 0.28 -2.41
C SER A 66 9.98 -1.03 -1.61
N VAL A 67 8.87 -1.77 -1.55
CA VAL A 67 8.77 -3.08 -0.88
C VAL A 67 9.17 -4.20 -1.85
N VAL A 68 8.81 -4.05 -3.13
CA VAL A 68 9.10 -5.03 -4.19
C VAL A 68 10.48 -4.83 -4.82
N ALA A 69 10.96 -3.59 -4.87
CA ALA A 69 12.29 -3.22 -5.36
C ALA A 69 13.05 -2.41 -4.31
N ALA A 70 14.32 -2.74 -4.08
CA ALA A 70 15.15 -2.01 -3.13
C ALA A 70 15.38 -0.56 -3.63
N GLN A 71 15.13 0.42 -2.76
CA GLN A 71 15.44 1.82 -2.99
C GLN A 71 16.38 2.30 -1.86
N ASN A 72 17.48 2.97 -2.20
CA ASN A 72 18.55 3.30 -1.23
C ASN A 72 18.10 4.18 -0.05
N ASN A 73 17.03 4.94 -0.23
CA ASN A 73 16.48 5.87 0.74
C ASN A 73 15.11 5.45 1.27
N LYS A 74 14.72 4.17 1.09
CA LYS A 74 13.47 3.62 1.60
C LYS A 74 13.73 2.39 2.44
N ASN A 75 13.27 2.45 3.69
CA ASN A 75 13.19 1.30 4.56
C ASN A 75 11.75 0.87 4.71
N PHE A 76 11.51 -0.42 4.98
CA PHE A 76 10.18 -0.89 5.29
C PHE A 76 10.22 -2.06 6.27
N PHE A 77 9.13 -2.25 7.00
CA PHE A 77 8.83 -3.50 7.69
C PHE A 77 7.40 -3.94 7.35
N ALA A 78 7.24 -5.23 7.11
CA ALA A 78 5.95 -5.86 6.87
C ALA A 78 5.61 -6.79 8.03
N TYR A 79 4.35 -6.75 8.47
CA TYR A 79 3.82 -7.65 9.48
C TYR A 79 2.58 -8.35 8.91
N ASN A 80 2.49 -9.66 9.09
CA ASN A 80 1.36 -10.44 8.62
C ASN A 80 1.30 -11.75 9.42
N ASN A 81 0.15 -12.06 10.01
CA ASN A 81 -0.05 -13.32 10.73
C ASN A 81 -0.07 -14.56 9.80
N VAL A 82 -0.10 -14.32 8.48
CA VAL A 82 0.07 -15.31 7.41
C VAL A 82 1.10 -14.76 6.42
N ALA A 83 2.32 -14.50 6.89
CA ALA A 83 3.39 -13.95 6.05
C ALA A 83 3.78 -14.91 4.90
N PRO A 84 4.08 -14.39 3.70
CA PRO A 84 4.45 -15.22 2.56
C PRO A 84 5.74 -15.99 2.84
N GLY A 85 5.78 -17.29 2.49
CA GLY A 85 6.96 -18.13 2.66
C GLY A 85 7.28 -18.54 4.10
N VAL A 86 6.44 -18.19 5.07
CA VAL A 86 6.63 -18.54 6.49
C VAL A 86 5.56 -19.55 6.92
N VAL A 87 5.98 -20.72 7.40
CA VAL A 87 5.08 -21.78 7.89
C VAL A 87 5.25 -21.92 9.40
N GLY A 88 4.15 -21.90 10.15
CA GLY A 88 4.15 -22.23 11.59
C GLY A 88 4.37 -21.06 12.56
N VAL A 89 4.58 -19.83 12.09
CA VAL A 89 4.62 -18.66 12.98
C VAL A 89 3.20 -18.30 13.41
N ARG A 90 2.91 -18.42 14.71
CA ARG A 90 1.63 -18.03 15.33
C ARG A 90 1.82 -16.76 16.12
N THR A 91 1.36 -15.63 15.60
CA THR A 91 1.29 -14.37 16.34
C THR A 91 -0.02 -14.28 17.13
N LYS A 92 -0.04 -13.58 18.27
CA LYS A 92 -1.30 -13.31 19.01
C LYS A 92 -2.25 -12.39 18.23
N SER A 93 -1.71 -11.57 17.34
CA SER A 93 -2.47 -10.65 16.49
C SER A 93 -2.78 -11.25 15.12
N ASN A 94 -3.94 -10.90 14.57
CA ASN A 94 -4.36 -11.20 13.19
C ASN A 94 -4.10 -10.04 12.21
N SER A 95 -3.48 -8.95 12.70
CA SER A 95 -3.21 -7.75 11.93
C SER A 95 -2.19 -8.00 10.82
N LYS A 96 -2.34 -7.26 9.72
CA LYS A 96 -1.42 -7.27 8.58
C LYS A 96 -1.20 -5.85 8.08
N GLY A 97 0.00 -5.59 7.57
CA GLY A 97 0.32 -4.27 7.06
C GLY A 97 1.80 -4.10 6.76
N VAL A 98 2.12 -2.94 6.22
CA VAL A 98 3.47 -2.52 5.90
C VAL A 98 3.64 -1.08 6.30
N VAL A 99 4.78 -0.77 6.91
CA VAL A 99 5.24 0.59 7.14
C VAL A 99 6.46 0.83 6.29
N ILE A 100 6.48 1.97 5.60
CA ILE A 100 7.53 2.39 4.68
C ILE A 100 8.00 3.76 5.12
N LEU A 101 9.32 3.94 5.25
CA LEU A 101 9.96 5.14 5.75
C LEU A 101 10.80 5.79 4.64
N ASP A 102 10.75 7.12 4.52
CA ASP A 102 11.74 7.90 3.80
C ASP A 102 12.94 8.17 4.70
N THR A 103 14.10 7.62 4.36
CA THR A 103 15.32 7.93 5.10
C THR A 103 16.13 9.05 4.44
N SER A 104 15.54 9.77 3.48
CA SER A 104 16.18 10.95 2.89
C SER A 104 16.29 12.05 3.95
N ALA A 105 17.47 12.68 4.04
CA ALA A 105 17.71 13.74 5.02
C ALA A 105 16.67 14.86 4.89
N GLY A 106 15.95 15.14 5.98
CA GLY A 106 14.95 16.20 6.06
C GLY A 106 13.59 15.89 5.43
N ALA A 107 13.30 14.64 5.02
CA ALA A 107 12.00 14.27 4.47
C ALA A 107 10.91 14.18 5.55
N ASP A 108 11.16 13.48 6.66
CA ASP A 108 10.16 13.17 7.70
C ASP A 108 8.84 12.64 7.11
N GLU A 109 8.94 11.66 6.19
CA GLU A 109 7.81 11.09 5.46
C GLU A 109 7.74 9.56 5.65
N ALA A 110 6.54 9.05 5.91
CA ALA A 110 6.27 7.62 5.99
C ALA A 110 4.88 7.26 5.45
N ALA A 111 4.72 6.01 5.02
CA ALA A 111 3.45 5.42 4.62
C ALA A 111 3.15 4.21 5.50
N TRP A 112 1.91 4.12 5.99
CA TRP A 112 1.42 2.95 6.69
C TRP A 112 0.22 2.36 5.95
N ILE A 113 0.41 1.15 5.42
CA ILE A 113 -0.65 0.37 4.80
C ILE A 113 -1.14 -0.69 5.79
N VAL A 114 -2.43 -0.67 6.11
CA VAL A 114 -3.12 -1.73 6.85
C VAL A 114 -3.99 -2.50 5.86
N HIS A 115 -3.93 -3.83 5.87
CA HIS A 115 -4.72 -4.64 4.93
C HIS A 115 -5.22 -5.94 5.53
N THR A 116 -6.16 -6.57 4.82
CA THR A 116 -6.70 -7.89 5.19
C THR A 116 -6.14 -9.05 4.37
N VAL A 117 -5.30 -8.78 3.36
CA VAL A 117 -4.79 -9.78 2.40
C VAL A 117 -3.73 -10.70 3.04
N PRO A 118 -3.96 -12.02 3.18
CA PRO A 118 -2.94 -12.97 3.63
C PRO A 118 -1.83 -13.14 2.58
N GLY A 119 -0.60 -13.46 3.00
CA GLY A 119 0.54 -13.67 2.10
C GLY A 119 1.01 -12.41 1.35
N TYR A 120 0.58 -11.22 1.78
CA TYR A 120 0.80 -9.97 1.06
C TYR A 120 1.46 -8.89 1.94
N PRO A 121 2.22 -7.95 1.34
CA PRO A 121 2.89 -8.14 0.04
C PRO A 121 4.01 -9.18 0.18
N THR A 122 4.48 -9.73 -0.94
CA THR A 122 5.73 -10.50 -0.95
C THR A 122 6.89 -9.54 -1.20
N PRO A 123 7.81 -9.34 -0.22
CA PRO A 123 8.89 -8.38 -0.39
C PRO A 123 9.95 -8.89 -1.39
N ARG A 124 10.63 -7.96 -2.06
CA ARG A 124 11.78 -8.23 -2.96
C ARG A 124 11.50 -9.17 -4.14
N VAL A 125 10.24 -9.30 -4.54
CA VAL A 125 9.83 -10.00 -5.77
C VAL A 125 8.93 -9.07 -6.58
N ALA A 126 8.66 -9.40 -7.84
CA ALA A 126 7.73 -8.63 -8.67
C ALA A 126 6.38 -8.45 -7.96
N TYR A 127 5.80 -7.26 -8.08
CA TYR A 127 4.49 -6.96 -7.49
C TYR A 127 3.42 -7.91 -8.01
N THR A 128 2.73 -8.59 -7.09
CA THR A 128 1.63 -9.49 -7.39
C THR A 128 0.56 -9.40 -6.32
N PHE A 129 -0.71 -9.52 -6.72
CA PHE A 129 -1.80 -9.82 -5.80
C PHE A 129 -1.96 -11.35 -5.66
N PRO A 130 -2.12 -11.91 -4.43
CA PRO A 130 -2.19 -13.36 -4.27
C PRO A 130 -3.41 -13.97 -4.98
N ALA A 131 -3.19 -14.95 -5.84
CA ALA A 131 -4.25 -15.51 -6.67
C ALA A 131 -5.39 -16.17 -5.86
N SER A 132 -5.06 -16.79 -4.73
CA SER A 132 -6.04 -17.40 -3.80
C SER A 132 -7.02 -16.36 -3.23
N GLU A 133 -6.61 -15.11 -3.20
CA GLU A 133 -7.36 -14.03 -2.58
C GLU A 133 -8.30 -13.32 -3.55
N TYR A 134 -8.36 -13.74 -4.82
CA TYR A 134 -9.36 -13.20 -5.76
C TYR A 134 -10.79 -13.58 -5.40
N ALA A 135 -11.02 -14.75 -4.81
CA ALA A 135 -12.34 -15.18 -4.35
C ALA A 135 -12.86 -14.36 -3.16
N ASN A 136 -11.98 -13.72 -2.39
CA ASN A 136 -12.30 -13.06 -1.12
C ASN A 136 -12.43 -11.53 -1.25
N GLY A 137 -13.14 -10.91 -0.31
CA GLY A 137 -13.18 -9.45 -0.19
C GLY A 137 -12.01 -8.93 0.65
N HIS A 138 -11.41 -7.80 0.25
CA HIS A 138 -10.31 -7.18 0.98
C HIS A 138 -10.46 -5.68 1.14
N LEU A 139 -9.89 -5.18 2.24
CA LEU A 139 -9.74 -3.77 2.52
C LEU A 139 -8.26 -3.46 2.65
N LEU A 140 -7.83 -2.37 2.02
CA LEU A 140 -6.51 -1.79 2.21
C LEU A 140 -6.69 -0.31 2.56
N ILE A 141 -6.04 0.13 3.63
CA ILE A 141 -6.02 1.51 4.08
C ILE A 141 -4.59 1.98 4.00
N CYS A 142 -4.33 3.06 3.27
CA CYS A 142 -3.05 3.73 3.21
C CYS A 142 -3.14 5.03 3.99
N LEU A 143 -2.21 5.25 4.91
CA LEU A 143 -2.03 6.49 5.67
C LEU A 143 -0.66 7.09 5.33
N THR A 144 -0.63 8.37 4.96
CA THR A 144 0.59 9.17 4.90
C THR A 144 0.77 9.84 6.24
N ILE A 145 1.89 9.52 6.89
CA ILE A 145 2.25 10.00 8.23
C ILE A 145 3.68 10.55 8.17
N SER A 146 4.09 11.29 9.21
CA SER A 146 5.49 11.66 9.37
C SER A 146 6.28 10.50 10.00
N GLU A 147 7.57 10.38 9.67
CA GLU A 147 8.46 9.41 10.32
C GLU A 147 8.49 9.67 11.84
N SER A 148 8.55 10.94 12.23
CA SER A 148 8.55 11.41 13.61
C SER A 148 7.27 11.07 14.41
N GLN A 149 6.17 10.72 13.74
CA GLN A 149 4.93 10.26 14.38
C GLN A 149 4.94 8.77 14.70
N ILE A 150 5.89 8.03 14.14
CA ILE A 150 6.13 6.63 14.50
C ILE A 150 7.08 6.69 15.68
N GLU A 151 6.58 6.33 16.88
CA GLU A 151 7.42 6.18 18.06
C GLU A 151 8.68 5.39 17.69
N PRO A 152 9.89 5.83 18.07
CA PRO A 152 11.10 5.07 17.80
C PRO A 152 10.95 3.68 18.41
N ILE A 153 10.99 2.66 17.55
CA ILE A 153 10.90 1.24 17.93
C ILE A 153 12.24 0.78 18.53
#